data_AF-A0A4P6L165-F1
#
_entry.id   AF-A0A4P6L165-F1
#
_cell.length_a   1.000
_cell.length_b   1.000
_cell.length_c   1.000
_cell.angle_alpha   90.00
_cell.angle_beta   90.00
_cell.angle_gamma   90.00
#
_symmetry.space_group_name_H-M   'P 1'
#
loop_
_entity.id
_entity.type
_entity.pdbx_description
1 polymer ?
#
loop_
_entity_poly.entity_id
_entity_poly.type
_entity_poly.pdbx_seq_one_letter_code
_entity_poly.pdbx_strand_id
1 'polypeptide(L)'
;MTSRDTTQYRLMVDYPSQNQGIGRRAMELLLAEIRDFADARRITICYKPDNATARRFYALLGFVETDIDELGEMVAEILLQ
;
A
#
# COMPACT_ATOMS: atom_id res chain seq x y z
N MET A 1 10.14 -25.92 4.44
CA MET A 1 8.78 -25.36 4.30
C MET A 1 8.96 -23.91 3.89
N THR A 2 9.14 -23.67 2.60
CA THR A 2 9.51 -22.34 2.07
C THR A 2 8.22 -21.65 1.65
N SER A 3 7.66 -20.82 2.54
CA SER A 3 6.51 -19.98 2.18
C SER A 3 7.00 -18.98 1.14
N ARG A 4 6.51 -19.09 -0.09
CA ARG A 4 6.68 -18.03 -1.10
C ARG A 4 5.44 -17.17 -1.04
N ASP A 5 5.41 -16.25 -0.07
CA ASP A 5 4.41 -15.18 -0.05
C ASP A 5 4.87 -14.10 -1.04
N THR A 6 4.72 -14.37 -2.33
CA THR A 6 4.96 -13.37 -3.37
C THR A 6 3.66 -12.67 -3.70
N THR A 7 3.40 -11.56 -3.03
CA THR A 7 2.28 -10.69 -3.34
C THR A 7 2.82 -9.36 -3.86
N GLN A 8 3.00 -9.23 -5.18
CA GLN A 8 3.23 -7.92 -5.83
C GLN A 8 1.94 -7.44 -6.47
N TYR A 9 1.25 -6.52 -5.79
CA TYR A 9 0.23 -5.67 -6.41
C TYR A 9 0.78 -4.25 -6.51
N ARG A 10 0.67 -3.64 -7.69
CA ARG A 10 1.08 -2.24 -7.91
C ARG A 10 -0.12 -1.43 -8.34
N LEU A 11 -0.46 -0.41 -7.55
CA LEU A 11 -1.37 0.63 -7.99
C LEU A 11 -0.56 1.71 -8.69
N MET A 12 -0.74 1.84 -10.01
CA MET A 12 -0.13 2.90 -10.80
C MET A 12 -1.23 3.73 -11.44
N VAL A 13 -1.15 5.04 -11.29
CA VAL A 13 -1.98 6.00 -12.03
C VAL A 13 -1.11 6.57 -13.13
N ASP A 14 -1.61 6.54 -14.36
CA ASP A 14 -0.93 7.13 -15.52
C ASP A 14 -0.54 8.59 -15.24
N TYR A 15 0.66 8.98 -15.66
CA TYR A 15 1.27 10.27 -15.27
C TYR A 15 0.38 11.50 -15.55
N PRO A 16 -0.27 11.64 -16.73
CA PRO A 16 -1.20 12.73 -17.01
C PRO A 16 -2.43 12.76 -16.10
N SER A 17 -2.77 11.62 -15.50
CA SER A 17 -3.93 11.43 -14.63
C SER A 17 -3.60 11.51 -13.14
N GLN A 18 -2.33 11.71 -12.77
CA GLN A 18 -1.91 11.87 -11.37
C GLN A 18 -2.38 13.20 -10.78
N ASN A 19 -2.38 13.30 -9.44
CA ASN A 19 -2.83 14.47 -8.68
C ASN A 19 -4.32 14.87 -8.85
N GLN A 20 -5.13 14.03 -9.50
CA GLN A 20 -6.57 14.24 -9.66
C GLN A 20 -7.42 13.43 -8.65
N GLY A 21 -6.80 12.89 -7.61
CA GLY A 21 -7.49 12.09 -6.58
C GLY A 21 -7.79 10.64 -6.97
N ILE A 22 -7.49 10.21 -8.21
CA ILE A 22 -7.75 8.86 -8.72
C ILE A 22 -7.11 7.78 -7.82
N GLY A 23 -5.83 7.94 -7.48
CA GLY A 23 -5.13 6.97 -6.62
C GLY A 23 -5.78 6.84 -5.25
N ARG A 24 -6.19 7.97 -4.65
CA ARG A 24 -6.89 7.98 -3.35
C ARG A 24 -8.22 7.24 -3.45
N ARG A 25 -9.03 7.54 -4.47
CA ARG A 25 -10.33 6.90 -4.66
C ARG A 25 -10.19 5.40 -4.93
N ALA A 26 -9.20 5.00 -5.73
CA ALA A 26 -8.91 3.59 -5.99
C ALA A 26 -8.51 2.84 -4.70
N MET A 27 -7.64 3.44 -3.86
CA MET A 27 -7.26 2.84 -2.58
C MET A 27 -8.43 2.77 -1.59
N GLU A 28 -9.29 3.80 -1.52
CA GLU A 28 -10.49 3.74 -0.66
C GLU A 28 -11.43 2.60 -1.05
N LEU A 29 -11.64 2.39 -2.36
CA LEU A 29 -12.45 1.29 -2.86
C LEU A 29 -11.81 -0.07 -2.55
N LEU A 30 -10.50 -0.20 -2.80
CA LEU A 30 -9.75 -1.41 -2.48
C LEU A 30 -9.79 -1.74 -0.98
N LEU A 31 -9.59 -0.74 -0.11
CA LEU A 31 -9.65 -0.93 1.33
C LEU A 31 -11.06 -1.30 1.81
N ALA A 32 -12.10 -0.74 1.18
CA ALA A 32 -13.48 -1.11 1.49
C ALA A 32 -13.75 -2.57 1.10
N GLU A 33 -13.35 -2.99 -0.11
CA GLU A 33 -13.51 -4.36 -0.58
C GLU A 33 -12.73 -5.36 0.28
N ILE A 34 -11.49 -5.03 0.66
CA ILE A 34 -10.67 -5.96 1.45
C ILE A 34 -11.26 -6.16 2.86
N ARG A 35 -11.89 -5.14 3.45
CA ARG A 35 -12.53 -5.24 4.77
C ARG A 35 -13.71 -6.21 4.80
N ASP A 36 -14.32 -6.49 3.66
CA ASP A 36 -15.43 -7.45 3.58
C ASP A 36 -14.95 -8.91 3.65
N PHE A 37 -13.64 -9.16 3.51
CA PHE A 37 -13.07 -10.50 3.75
C PHE A 37 -12.87 -10.72 5.26
N ALA A 38 -13.60 -11.67 5.83
CA ALA A 38 -13.62 -11.98 7.27
C ALA A 38 -12.23 -12.24 7.90
N ASP A 39 -11.26 -12.64 7.08
CA ASP A 39 -9.93 -13.06 7.52
C ASP A 39 -8.85 -11.99 7.28
N ALA A 40 -9.20 -10.89 6.60
CA ALA A 40 -8.24 -9.84 6.28
C ALA A 40 -7.96 -8.98 7.52
N ARG A 41 -6.72 -9.06 8.04
CA ARG A 41 -6.30 -8.32 9.25
C ARG A 41 -5.32 -7.19 8.98
N ARG A 42 -4.59 -7.27 7.87
CA ARG A 42 -3.44 -6.41 7.61
C ARG A 42 -3.17 -6.33 6.12
N ILE A 43 -2.84 -5.15 5.64
CA ILE A 43 -2.31 -4.94 4.29
C ILE A 43 -0.92 -4.37 4.43
N THR A 44 0.01 -4.90 3.64
CA THR A 44 1.39 -4.44 3.56
C THR A 44 1.67 -3.93 2.16
N ILE A 45 2.41 -2.83 2.06
CA ILE A 45 2.89 -2.23 0.82
C ILE A 45 4.39 -1.96 0.93
N CYS A 46 5.06 -1.90 -0.22
CA CYS A 46 6.46 -1.51 -0.31
C CYS A 46 6.64 -0.37 -1.32
N TYR A 47 7.54 0.57 -1.03
CA TYR A 47 7.93 1.63 -1.95
C TYR A 47 9.38 2.07 -1.72
N LYS A 48 9.99 2.79 -2.67
CA LYS A 48 11.35 3.30 -2.49
C LYS A 48 11.39 4.34 -1.36
N PRO A 49 12.34 4.26 -0.39
CA PRO A 49 12.40 5.19 0.74
C PRO A 49 12.52 6.68 0.36
N ASP A 50 13.07 6.98 -0.81
CA ASP A 50 13.20 8.33 -1.36
C ASP A 50 11.91 8.83 -2.06
N ASN A 51 10.90 7.98 -2.24
CA ASN A 51 9.62 8.33 -2.83
C ASN A 51 8.71 9.05 -1.82
N ALA A 52 9.02 10.33 -1.58
CA ALA A 52 8.27 11.19 -0.68
C ALA A 52 6.77 11.30 -1.03
N THR A 53 6.42 11.18 -2.33
CA THR A 53 5.04 11.18 -2.80
C THR A 53 4.29 9.95 -2.31
N ALA A 54 4.86 8.75 -2.47
CA ALA A 54 4.29 7.51 -1.96
C ALA A 54 4.15 7.55 -0.44
N ARG A 55 5.21 7.98 0.28
CA ARG A 55 5.19 8.12 1.74
C ARG A 55 4.00 8.94 2.21
N ARG A 56 3.85 10.16 1.67
CA ARG A 56 2.75 11.06 2.03
C ARG A 56 1.40 10.47 1.64
N PHE A 57 1.30 9.87 0.45
CA PHE A 57 0.07 9.29 -0.05
C PHE A 57 -0.44 8.16 0.85
N TYR A 58 0.41 7.21 1.21
CA TYR A 58 0.03 6.07 2.04
C TYR A 58 -0.19 6.44 3.51
N ALA A 59 0.60 7.39 4.05
CA ALA A 59 0.36 7.93 5.39
C ALA A 59 -1.03 8.59 5.51
N LEU A 60 -1.48 9.31 4.48
CA LEU A 60 -2.83 9.90 4.44
C LEU A 60 -3.96 8.86 4.39
N LEU A 61 -3.67 7.63 3.96
CA LEU A 61 -4.60 6.51 3.95
C LEU A 61 -4.57 5.68 5.25
N GLY A 62 -3.67 6.02 6.18
CA GLY A 62 -3.54 5.34 7.48
C GLY A 62 -2.49 4.23 7.52
N PHE A 63 -1.65 4.10 6.49
CA PHE A 63 -0.49 3.20 6.56
C PHE A 63 0.59 3.77 7.46
N VAL A 64 1.27 2.89 8.18
CA VAL A 64 2.40 3.21 9.08
C VAL A 64 3.65 2.49 8.56
N GLU A 65 4.74 3.22 8.36
CA GLU A 65 6.05 2.66 8.02
C GLU A 65 6.56 1.75 9.16
N THR A 66 7.05 0.56 8.85
CA THR A 66 7.48 -0.44 9.84
C THR A 66 8.94 -0.83 9.73
N ASP A 67 9.46 -1.05 8.51
CA ASP A 67 10.84 -1.50 8.31
C ASP A 67 11.34 -1.17 6.89
N ILE A 68 12.64 -1.35 6.67
CA ILE A 68 13.24 -1.46 5.34
C ILE A 68 13.51 -2.94 5.07
N ASP A 69 12.95 -3.48 3.99
CA ASP A 69 13.17 -4.88 3.63
C ASP A 69 14.58 -5.15 3.07
N GLU A 70 14.89 -6.43 2.82
CA GLU A 70 16.18 -6.87 2.27
C GLU A 70 16.51 -6.27 0.89
N LEU A 71 15.51 -5.73 0.18
CA LEU A 71 15.65 -5.10 -1.13
C LEU A 71 15.77 -3.56 -1.03
N GLY A 72 15.82 -3.02 0.19
CA GLY A 72 15.91 -1.59 0.44
C GLY A 72 14.59 -0.86 0.20
N GLU A 73 13.44 -1.54 0.24
CA GLU A 73 12.12 -0.93 0.12
C GLU A 73 11.54 -0.61 1.49
N MET A 74 10.93 0.57 1.62
CA MET A 74 10.15 0.93 2.79
C MET A 74 8.88 0.09 2.83
N VAL A 75 8.73 -0.69 3.89
CA VAL A 75 7.53 -1.46 4.21
C VAL A 75 6.61 -0.58 5.05
N ALA A 76 5.34 -0.50 4.64
CA ALA A 76 4.31 0.13 5.45
C ALA A 76 3.07 -0.75 5.54
N GLU A 77 2.36 -0.68 6.66
CA GLU A 77 1.18 -1.50 6.90
C GLU A 77 0.00 -0.73 7.45
N ILE A 78 -1.21 -1.26 7.20
CA ILE A 78 -2.45 -0.80 7.82
C ILE A 78 -3.15 -2.02 8.42
N LEU A 79 -3.64 -1.87 9.66
CA LEU A 79 -4.48 -2.86 10.32
C LEU A 79 -5.93 -2.66 9.88
N LEU A 80 -6.59 -3.75 9.52
CA LEU A 80 -8.01 -3.75 9.17
C LEU A 80 -8.78 -4.09 10.44
N GLN A 81 -9.62 -3.14 10.88
CA GLN A 81 -10.51 -3.30 12.04
C GLN A 81 -11.78 -4.04 11.66
#